data_AF-A0A9Q4B0D0-F1
#
_entry.id   AF-A0A9Q4B0D0-F1
#
_cell.length_a   1.000
_cell.length_b   1.000
_cell.length_c   1.000
_cell.angle_alpha   90.00
_cell.angle_beta   90.00
_cell.angle_gamma   90.00
#
_symmetry.space_group_name_H-M   'P 1'
#
loop_
_entity.id
_entity.type
_entity.pdbx_description
1 polymer ?
#
loop_
_entity_poly.entity_id
_entity_poly.type
_entity_poly.pdbx_seq_one_letter_code
_entity_poly.pdbx_strand_id
1 'polypeptide(L)' 'MYKVNPDLKEMMNLQEVSDNQLKEKYNSLVEELSFARSAFEFENTAEIKMQMVYIIQELKERQRKKEIELQLAK' A
#
# COMPACT_ATOMS: atom_id res chain seq x y z
N MET A 1 11.14 -17.62 -0.44
CA MET A 1 10.19 -16.62 -0.97
C MET A 1 9.01 -16.57 -0.02
N TYR A 2 8.86 -15.49 0.75
CA TYR A 2 7.64 -15.30 1.54
C TYR A 2 6.47 -15.21 0.55
N LYS A 3 5.55 -16.16 0.64
CA LYS A 3 4.27 -16.10 -0.07
C LYS A 3 3.50 -14.95 0.56
N VAL A 4 3.62 -13.78 -0.06
CA VAL A 4 2.84 -12.58 0.21
C VAL A 4 1.38 -12.99 0.10
N ASN A 5 0.70 -13.12 1.25
CA ASN A 5 -0.63 -13.70 1.34
C ASN A 5 -1.63 -12.78 0.62
N PRO A 6 -2.36 -13.24 -0.42
CA PRO A 6 -3.33 -12.42 -1.15
C PRO A 6 -4.40 -11.78 -0.25
N ASP A 7 -4.62 -12.36 0.94
CA ASP A 7 -5.51 -11.81 1.98
C ASP A 7 -5.24 -10.36 2.37
N LEU A 8 -3.99 -9.88 2.40
CA LEU A 8 -3.74 -8.57 3.01
C LEU A 8 -4.28 -7.39 2.18
N LYS A 9 -4.27 -7.50 0.84
CA LYS A 9 -4.88 -6.45 -0.02
C LYS A 9 -6.40 -6.39 0.18
N GLU A 10 -7.04 -7.56 0.34
CA GLU A 10 -8.48 -7.68 0.60
C GLU A 10 -8.82 -7.21 2.02
N MET A 11 -8.06 -7.61 3.03
CA MET A 11 -8.21 -7.15 4.42
C MET A 11 -8.06 -5.63 4.57
N MET A 12 -7.28 -4.99 3.70
CA MET A 12 -7.09 -3.54 3.68
C MET A 12 -8.12 -2.80 2.81
N ASN A 13 -9.03 -3.50 2.12
CA ASN A 13 -10.02 -2.94 1.20
C ASN A 13 -9.44 -1.93 0.19
N LEU A 14 -8.19 -2.13 -0.26
CA LEU A 14 -7.45 -1.11 -1.00
C LEU A 14 -8.12 -0.73 -2.33
N GLN A 15 -8.89 -1.64 -2.93
CA GLN A 15 -9.59 -1.43 -4.20
C GLN A 15 -10.77 -0.46 -4.09
N GLU A 16 -11.39 -0.35 -2.91
CA GLU A 16 -12.57 0.49 -2.66
C GLU A 16 -12.19 1.92 -2.21
N VAL A 17 -10.92 2.12 -1.86
CA VAL A 17 -10.39 3.37 -1.32
C VAL A 17 -9.86 4.25 -2.45
N SER A 18 -10.09 5.57 -2.39
CA SER A 18 -9.61 6.51 -3.41
C SER A 18 -8.08 6.69 -3.41
N ASP A 19 -7.51 7.18 -4.52
CA ASP A 19 -6.06 7.43 -4.63
C ASP A 19 -5.56 8.40 -3.53
N ASN A 20 -6.37 9.37 -3.12
CA ASN A 20 -6.01 10.33 -2.07
C ASN A 20 -6.00 9.67 -0.69
N GLN A 21 -7.03 8.88 -0.38
CA GLN A 21 -7.09 8.14 0.89
C GLN A 21 -5.96 7.11 1.01
N LEU A 22 -5.55 6.47 -0.09
CA LEU A 22 -4.37 5.59 -0.11
C LEU A 22 -3.08 6.34 0.22
N LYS A 23 -2.91 7.56 -0.31
CA LYS A 23 -1.75 8.43 -0.01
C LYS A 23 -1.77 8.91 1.44
N GLU A 24 -2.93 9.30 1.95
CA GLU A 24 -3.10 9.69 3.35
C GLU A 24 -2.74 8.53 4.28
N LYS A 25 -3.28 7.32 4.03
CA LYS A 25 -2.94 6.13 4.80
C LYS A 25 -1.45 5.81 4.75
N TYR A 26 -0.81 5.94 3.57
CA TYR A 26 0.63 5.77 3.44
C TYR A 26 1.42 6.75 4.32
N ASN A 27 1.02 8.02 4.35
CA ASN A 27 1.68 9.02 5.18
C ASN A 27 1.53 8.71 6.68
N SER A 28 0.33 8.28 7.12
CA SER A 28 0.14 7.82 8.51
C SER A 28 1.04 6.62 8.84
N LEU A 29 1.18 5.66 7.93
CA LEU A 29 2.08 4.50 8.11
C LEU A 29 3.55 4.91 8.19
N VAL A 30 3.98 6.00 7.54
CA VAL A 30 5.34 6.53 7.68
C VAL A 30 5.58 7.02 9.11
N GLU A 31 4.62 7.72 9.71
CA GLU A 31 4.69 8.19 11.09
C GLU A 31 4.69 7.02 12.07
N GLU A 32 3.77 6.06 11.90
CA GLU A 32 3.70 4.82 12.69
C GLU A 32 5.01 4.01 12.62
N LEU A 33 5.60 3.90 11.43
CA LEU A 33 6.87 3.19 11.23
C LEU A 33 8.02 3.86 11.99
N SER A 34 8.04 5.19 12.01
CA SER A 34 9.05 5.97 12.74
C SER A 34 8.97 5.69 14.24
N PHE A 35 7.74 5.66 14.76
CA PHE A 35 7.47 5.35 16.16
C PHE A 35 7.85 3.90 16.50
N ALA A 36 7.35 2.91 15.75
CA ALA A 36 7.61 1.50 15.98
C ALA A 36 9.12 1.16 15.94
N ARG A 37 9.88 1.78 15.03
CA ARG A 37 11.34 1.64 14.98
C ARG A 37 12.01 2.19 16.23
N SER A 38 11.56 3.35 16.71
CA SER A 38 12.10 3.99 17.91
C SER A 38 11.79 3.19 19.17
N ALA A 39 10.66 2.48 19.19
CA ALA A 39 10.24 1.58 20.26
C ALA A 39 10.82 0.16 20.16
N PHE A 40 11.66 -0.14 19.16
CA PHE A 40 12.19 -1.48 18.87
C PHE A 40 11.12 -2.56 18.65
N GLU A 41 9.94 -2.17 18.15
CA GLU A 41 8.85 -3.08 17.81
C GLU A 41 9.06 -3.69 16.42
N PHE A 42 9.89 -4.73 16.34
CA PHE A 42 10.32 -5.31 15.05
C PHE A 42 9.20 -5.98 14.27
N GLU A 43 8.27 -6.67 14.94
CA GLU A 43 7.12 -7.31 14.30
C GLU A 43 6.17 -6.26 13.71
N ASN A 44 5.82 -5.24 14.51
CA ASN A 44 4.99 -4.11 14.07
C ASN A 44 5.66 -3.35 12.90
N THR A 45 6.98 -3.14 12.98
CA THR A 45 7.77 -2.57 11.88
C THR A 45 7.66 -3.37 10.58
N ALA A 46 7.64 -4.70 10.65
CA ALA A 46 7.53 -5.56 9.47
C ALA A 46 6.12 -5.51 8.87
N GLU A 47 5.08 -5.49 9.73
CA GLU A 47 3.69 -5.35 9.31
C GLU A 47 3.42 -4.01 8.63
N ILE A 48 3.83 -2.89 9.25
CA ILE A 48 3.68 -1.54 8.69
C ILE A 48 4.34 -1.45 7.31
N LYS A 49 5.56 -1.97 7.16
CA LYS A 49 6.26 -2.02 5.86
C LYS A 49 5.48 -2.82 4.81
N MET A 50 4.87 -3.93 5.22
CA MET A 50 4.08 -4.76 4.31
C MET A 50 2.85 -4.01 3.81
N GLN A 51 2.12 -3.34 4.71
CA GLN A 51 0.98 -2.47 4.35
C GLN A 51 1.40 -1.36 3.38
N MET A 52 2.53 -0.70 3.64
CA MET A 52 3.09 0.33 2.75
C MET A 52 3.39 -0.21 1.34
N VAL A 53 3.97 -1.42 1.23
CA VAL A 53 4.24 -2.05 -0.08
C VAL A 53 2.96 -2.31 -0.85
N TYR A 54 1.91 -2.79 -0.19
CA TYR A 54 0.63 -3.04 -0.86
C TYR A 54 -0.04 -1.77 -1.36
N ILE A 55 0.02 -0.68 -0.59
CA ILE A 55 -0.49 0.63 -1.04
C ILE A 55 0.28 1.10 -2.28
N ILE A 56 1.61 0.99 -2.29
CA ILE A 56 2.42 1.37 -3.46
C ILE A 56 2.06 0.51 -4.68
N GLN A 57 1.87 -0.80 -4.51
CA GLN A 57 1.49 -1.70 -5.59
C GLN A 57 0.12 -1.32 -6.17
N GLU A 58 -0.87 -1.06 -5.33
CA GLU A 58 -2.21 -0.64 -5.75
C GLU A 58 -2.16 0.66 -6.57
N LEU A 59 -1.46 1.69 -6.06
CA LEU A 59 -1.32 2.96 -6.78
C LEU A 59 -0.65 2.79 -8.15
N LYS A 60 0.38 1.94 -8.24
CA LYS A 60 1.04 1.61 -9.51
C LYS A 60 0.13 0.86 -10.48
N GLU A 61 -0.66 -0.09 -9.98
CA GLU A 61 -1.62 -0.83 -10.79
C GLU A 61 -2.70 0.10 -11.37
N ARG A 62 -3.21 1.03 -10.56
CA ARG A 62 -4.17 2.05 -11.02
C ARG A 62 -3.58 2.97 -12.08
N GLN A 63 -2.34 3.43 -11.89
CA GLN A 63 -1.66 4.25 -12.88
C GLN A 63 -1.51 3.50 -14.21
N ARG A 64 -1.07 2.24 -14.16
CA ARG A 64 -0.92 1.40 -15.35
C ARG A 64 -2.25 1.21 -16.09
N LYS A 65 -3.36 1.00 -15.38
CA LYS A 65 -4.70 0.91 -16.00
C LYS A 65 -5.07 2.18 -16.75
N LYS A 66 -4.89 3.35 -16.13
CA LYS A 66 -5.14 4.66 -16.75
C LYS A 66 -4.29 4.87 -18.01
N GLU A 67 -3.03 4.44 -17.99
CA GLU A 67 -2.13 4.52 -19.15
C GLU A 67 -2.59 3.63 -20.31
N ILE A 68 -3.05 2.42 -20.02
CA ILE A 68 -3.60 1.49 -21.03
C ILE A 68 -4.89 2.06 -21.65
N GLU A 69 -5.81 2.57 -20.83
CA GLU A 69 -7.05 3.19 -21.29
C GLU A 69 -6.78 4.38 -22.22
N LEU A 70 -5.79 5.22 -21.89
CA LEU A 70 -5.39 6.35 -22.72
C LEU A 70 -4.79 5.92 -24.07
N GLN A 71 -4.10 4.77 -24.12
CA GLN A 71 -3.55 4.24 -25.36
C GLN A 71 -4.63 3.65 -26.27
N LEU A 72 -5.65 3.01 -25.70
CA LEU A 72 -6.79 2.45 -26.45
C LEU A 72 -7.76 3.51 -26.97
N ALA A 73 -7.78 4.70 -26.36
CA ALA A 73 -8.61 5.83 -26.77
C ALA A 73 -8.00 6.68 -27.91
N LYS A 74 -6.79 6.35 -28.38
CA LYS A 74 -6.07 7.01 -29.48
C LYS A 74 -6.16 6.19 -30.77
#